data_AF-A0A3A5K039-F1
#
_entry.id   AF-A0A3A5K039-F1
#
_cell.length_a   1.000
_cell.length_b   1.000
_cell.length_c   1.000
_cell.angle_alpha   90.00
_cell.angle_beta   90.00
_cell.angle_gamma   90.00
#
_symmetry.space_group_name_H-M   'P 1'
#
loop_
_entity.id
_entity.type
_entity.pdbx_description
1 polymer ?
#
loop_
_entity_poly.entity_id
_entity_poly.type
_entity_poly.pdbx_seq_one_letter_code
_entity_poly.pdbx_strand_id
1 'polypeptide(L)'
;MLTRRGFLIGAGGLLTAAFAKDAQSFIRRTGQPLLASPAEVADTMYWYEGGEQGYLLTIGPWDFCPPPPTWREFFSSEGIAHRAEPEIHALWEERGIGPEDYDDPVDGWFWETRFDLETSPCARAYRLLNKLDLGPKLRRGSDEPHLIFRKGDLANADSRWVDARDELTLSLLQARLIDLKLPIRIAQGI
;
A
#
# COMPACT_ATOMS: atom_id res chain seq x y z
N MET A 1 13.21 14.58 -29.75
CA MET A 1 14.47 14.63 -28.97
C MET A 1 14.12 14.54 -27.50
N LEU A 2 14.43 13.43 -26.81
CA LEU A 2 14.21 13.30 -25.37
C LEU A 2 15.42 13.85 -24.60
N THR A 3 15.17 14.81 -23.72
CA THR A 3 16.15 15.52 -22.89
C THR A 3 16.70 14.61 -21.78
N ARG A 4 18.03 14.42 -21.76
CA ARG A 4 18.80 13.55 -20.84
C ARG A 4 18.96 14.10 -19.40
N ARG A 5 17.98 14.77 -18.81
CA ARG A 5 18.15 15.39 -17.48
C ARG A 5 17.07 14.92 -16.51
N GLY A 6 17.48 14.06 -15.57
CA GLY A 6 16.64 13.61 -14.46
C GLY A 6 16.94 12.20 -13.93
N PHE A 7 18.06 11.58 -14.30
CA PHE A 7 18.41 10.25 -13.81
C PHE A 7 19.35 10.40 -12.61
N LEU A 8 18.79 10.39 -11.39
CA LEU A 8 19.57 9.93 -10.24
C LEU A 8 19.60 8.40 -10.33
N ILE A 9 20.53 7.92 -11.16
CA ILE A 9 20.89 6.50 -11.28
C ILE A 9 21.75 6.22 -10.05
N GLY A 10 21.31 5.37 -9.14
CA GLY A 10 22.26 4.76 -8.21
C GLY A 10 23.23 3.91 -9.03
N ALA A 11 24.52 4.25 -9.03
CA ALA A 11 25.52 3.37 -9.61
C ALA A 11 25.50 2.04 -8.83
N GLY A 12 25.00 0.97 -9.46
CA GLY A 12 24.91 -0.37 -8.86
C GLY A 12 23.49 -0.91 -8.61
N GLY A 13 22.44 -0.17 -8.94
CA GLY A 13 21.04 -0.65 -8.84
C GLY A 13 20.49 -1.23 -10.15
N LEU A 14 19.45 -2.06 -10.06
CA LEU A 14 18.65 -2.61 -11.16
C LEU A 14 17.89 -1.51 -11.91
N LEU A 15 17.42 -0.46 -11.23
CA LEU A 15 16.63 0.62 -11.84
C LEU A 15 17.51 1.56 -12.68
N THR A 16 17.83 1.12 -13.89
CA THR A 16 18.66 1.84 -14.86
C THR A 16 17.87 2.24 -16.10
N ALA A 17 18.45 3.13 -16.93
CA ALA A 17 17.84 3.49 -18.22
C ALA A 17 17.72 2.30 -19.17
N ALA A 18 18.69 1.38 -19.10
CA ALA A 18 18.67 0.13 -19.85
C ALA A 18 17.49 -0.75 -19.41
N PHE A 19 17.35 -0.97 -18.10
CA PHE A 19 16.22 -1.75 -17.56
C PHE A 19 14.86 -1.16 -17.97
N ALA A 20 14.67 0.15 -17.89
CA ALA A 20 13.42 0.79 -18.31
C ALA A 20 13.09 0.54 -19.80
N LYS A 21 14.10 0.54 -20.67
CA LYS A 21 13.96 0.23 -22.09
C LYS A 21 13.66 -1.25 -22.34
N ASP A 22 14.27 -2.13 -21.56
CA ASP A 22 14.05 -3.57 -21.64
C ASP A 22 12.64 -3.92 -21.17
N ALA A 23 12.17 -3.32 -20.07
CA ALA A 23 10.80 -3.44 -19.57
C ALA A 23 9.78 -2.98 -20.62
N GLN A 24 9.99 -1.82 -21.25
CA GLN A 24 9.14 -1.35 -22.35
C GLN A 24 9.09 -2.34 -23.53
N SER A 25 10.25 -2.86 -23.92
CA SER A 25 10.34 -3.85 -25.01
C SER A 25 9.62 -5.15 -24.66
N PHE A 26 9.74 -5.61 -23.41
CA PHE A 26 9.07 -6.80 -22.89
C PHE A 26 7.55 -6.62 -22.87
N ILE A 27 7.06 -5.50 -22.35
CA ILE A 27 5.63 -5.17 -22.30
C ILE A 27 5.04 -5.15 -23.71
N ARG A 28 5.69 -4.49 -24.68
CA ARG A 28 5.21 -4.47 -26.08
C ARG A 28 5.06 -5.86 -26.70
N ARG A 29 5.87 -6.83 -26.25
CA ARG A 29 5.86 -8.20 -26.78
C ARG A 29 4.87 -9.12 -26.09
N THR A 30 4.59 -8.88 -24.81
CA THR A 30 3.87 -9.83 -23.94
C THR A 30 2.57 -9.28 -23.39
N GLY A 31 2.40 -7.96 -23.37
CA GLY A 31 1.31 -7.28 -22.66
C GLY A 31 1.39 -7.45 -21.14
N GLN A 32 2.57 -7.74 -20.58
CA GLN A 32 2.77 -8.02 -19.16
C GLN A 32 3.96 -7.22 -18.60
N PRO A 33 3.95 -6.85 -17.31
CA PRO A 33 5.07 -6.16 -16.67
C PRO A 33 6.30 -7.06 -16.59
N LEU A 34 7.49 -6.46 -16.72
CA LEU A 34 8.76 -7.14 -16.47
C LEU A 34 9.09 -7.07 -14.98
N LEU A 35 8.75 -8.12 -14.24
CA LEU A 35 8.95 -8.21 -12.80
C LEU A 35 10.22 -9.02 -12.47
N ALA A 36 11.30 -8.30 -12.15
CA ALA A 36 12.52 -8.94 -11.65
C ALA A 36 12.26 -9.58 -10.28
N SER A 37 12.87 -10.74 -10.02
CA SER A 37 12.76 -11.42 -8.73
C SER A 37 13.72 -10.81 -7.71
N PRO A 38 13.26 -10.43 -6.50
CA PRO A 38 14.16 -10.05 -5.41
C PRO A 38 14.94 -11.29 -4.91
N ALA A 39 16.08 -11.06 -4.26
CA ALA A 39 16.91 -12.15 -3.72
C ALA A 39 16.21 -12.93 -2.58
N GLU A 40 15.40 -12.22 -1.79
CA GLU A 40 14.59 -12.78 -0.72
C GLU A 40 13.17 -12.21 -0.80
N VAL A 41 12.19 -12.99 -0.35
CA VAL A 41 10.77 -12.61 -0.34
C VAL A 41 10.22 -12.85 1.06
N ALA A 42 9.85 -11.77 1.74
CA ALA A 42 9.12 -11.80 3.00
C ALA A 42 7.65 -11.42 2.81
N ASP A 43 7.37 -10.49 1.89
CA ASP A 43 6.02 -10.02 1.58
C ASP A 43 5.74 -10.06 0.08
N THR A 44 4.45 -10.12 -0.28
CA THR A 44 3.98 -9.99 -1.66
C THR A 44 3.07 -8.77 -1.78
N MET A 45 3.42 -7.88 -2.70
CA MET A 45 2.56 -6.80 -3.16
C MET A 45 1.75 -7.31 -4.36
N TYR A 46 0.43 -7.36 -4.24
CA TYR A 46 -0.41 -7.78 -5.35
C TYR A 46 -0.85 -6.58 -6.18
N TRP A 47 -1.04 -6.80 -7.48
CA TRP A 47 -1.69 -5.86 -8.37
C TRP A 47 -2.98 -6.46 -8.96
N TYR A 48 -4.02 -5.65 -9.06
CA TYR A 48 -5.33 -6.02 -9.60
C TYR A 48 -5.71 -5.08 -10.74
N GLU A 49 -6.27 -5.61 -11.82
CA GLU A 49 -6.68 -4.79 -12.97
C GLU A 49 -7.90 -3.93 -12.63
N GLY A 50 -7.73 -2.61 -12.69
CA GLY A 50 -8.77 -1.61 -12.42
C GLY A 50 -9.29 -0.90 -13.68
N GLY A 51 -9.01 -1.45 -14.87
CA GLY A 51 -9.37 -0.85 -16.16
C GLY A 51 -8.67 0.49 -16.39
N GLU A 52 -9.43 1.54 -16.74
CA GLU A 52 -8.88 2.87 -17.02
C GLU A 52 -8.21 3.54 -15.81
N GLN A 53 -8.42 3.03 -14.60
CA GLN A 53 -7.82 3.56 -13.38
C GLN A 53 -6.39 3.03 -13.14
N GLY A 54 -5.93 2.06 -13.93
CA GLY A 54 -4.64 1.39 -13.77
C GLY A 54 -4.75 0.12 -12.93
N TYR A 55 -3.71 -0.17 -12.15
CA TYR A 55 -3.58 -1.38 -11.35
C TYR A 55 -3.57 -1.08 -9.86
N LEU A 56 -4.60 -1.50 -9.13
CA LEU A 56 -4.70 -1.35 -7.68
C LEU A 56 -3.61 -2.18 -6.99
N LEU A 57 -2.88 -1.58 -6.05
CA LEU A 57 -1.82 -2.24 -5.28
C LEU A 57 -2.26 -2.57 -3.85
N THR A 58 -1.95 -3.79 -3.41
CA THR A 58 -2.19 -4.25 -2.03
C THR A 58 -0.95 -4.92 -1.42
N ILE A 59 -0.80 -4.90 -0.10
CA ILE A 59 0.15 -5.77 0.62
C ILE A 59 -0.59 -6.97 1.17
N GLY A 60 -0.22 -8.16 0.68
CA GLY A 60 -1.02 -9.36 0.84
C GLY A 60 -2.21 -9.41 -0.14
N PRO A 61 -2.90 -10.55 -0.23
CA PRO A 61 -4.09 -10.69 -1.06
C PRO A 61 -5.14 -9.63 -0.68
N TRP A 62 -5.96 -9.26 -1.66
CA TRP A 62 -7.16 -8.49 -1.40
C TRP A 62 -8.08 -9.25 -0.45
N ASP A 63 -8.69 -8.51 0.47
CA ASP A 63 -9.56 -9.06 1.49
C ASP A 63 -10.61 -8.02 1.89
N PHE A 64 -11.76 -8.50 2.37
CA PHE A 64 -12.82 -7.66 2.90
C PHE A 64 -12.52 -7.26 4.34
N CYS A 65 -13.18 -6.20 4.81
CA CYS A 65 -13.16 -5.86 6.23
C CYS A 65 -13.68 -7.06 7.05
N PRO A 66 -12.90 -7.61 7.99
CA PRO A 66 -13.38 -8.68 8.86
C PRO A 66 -14.47 -8.15 9.78
N PRO A 67 -15.30 -9.02 10.39
CA PRO A 67 -16.27 -8.58 11.39
C PRO A 67 -15.57 -7.81 12.53
N PRO A 68 -16.22 -6.80 13.12
CA PRO A 68 -15.62 -6.05 14.22
C PRO A 68 -15.24 -6.98 15.37
N PRO A 69 -14.02 -6.86 15.91
CA PRO A 69 -13.65 -7.55 17.14
C PRO A 69 -14.42 -6.95 18.33
N THR A 70 -14.33 -7.59 19.49
CA THR A 70 -14.72 -6.95 20.74
C THR A 70 -13.80 -5.77 21.08
N TRP A 71 -14.28 -4.82 21.89
CA TRP A 71 -13.43 -3.73 22.39
C TRP A 71 -12.18 -4.23 23.11
N ARG A 72 -12.29 -5.32 23.88
CA ARG A 72 -11.17 -5.96 24.58
C ARG A 72 -10.10 -6.46 23.62
N GLU A 73 -10.51 -7.16 22.57
CA GLU A 73 -9.61 -7.67 21.54
C GLU A 73 -8.97 -6.53 20.76
N PHE A 74 -9.74 -5.48 20.45
CA PHE A 74 -9.25 -4.26 19.81
C PHE A 74 -8.17 -3.57 20.65
N PHE A 75 -8.44 -3.31 21.93
CA PHE A 75 -7.43 -2.68 22.80
C PHE A 75 -6.18 -3.54 22.94
N SER A 76 -6.36 -4.85 23.04
CA SER A 76 -5.24 -5.79 23.13
C SER A 76 -4.37 -5.79 21.86
N SER A 77 -4.99 -5.76 20.67
CA SER A 77 -4.27 -5.76 19.40
C SER A 77 -3.54 -4.44 19.12
N GLU A 78 -4.06 -3.33 19.62
CA GLU A 78 -3.48 -1.99 19.49
C GLU A 78 -2.48 -1.65 20.62
N GLY A 79 -2.33 -2.52 21.62
CA GLY A 79 -1.50 -2.24 22.79
C GLY A 79 -2.04 -1.12 23.67
N ILE A 80 -3.35 -0.87 23.61
CA ILE A 80 -4.05 0.12 24.43
C ILE A 80 -4.26 -0.49 25.82
N ALA A 81 -3.74 0.22 26.83
CA ALA A 81 -3.90 -0.17 28.22
C ALA A 81 -5.36 0.06 28.65
N HIS A 82 -5.96 -0.94 29.29
CA HIS A 82 -7.40 -0.98 29.59
C HIS A 82 -7.72 -1.78 30.85
N ARG A 83 -6.74 -1.98 31.75
CA ARG A 83 -6.89 -2.89 32.90
C ARG A 83 -6.82 -2.19 34.25
N ALA A 84 -6.22 -1.00 34.32
CA ALA A 84 -6.10 -0.23 35.55
C ALA A 84 -7.05 0.99 35.57
N GLU A 85 -7.47 1.43 36.76
CA GLU A 85 -8.40 2.56 36.95
C GLU A 85 -8.04 3.84 36.15
N PRO A 86 -6.78 4.31 36.11
CA PRO A 86 -6.45 5.50 35.32
C PRO A 86 -6.65 5.29 33.81
N GLU A 87 -6.44 4.06 33.33
CA GLU A 87 -6.57 3.69 31.92
C GLU A 87 -8.05 3.57 31.53
N ILE A 88 -8.83 2.92 32.40
CA ILE A 88 -10.29 2.79 32.24
C ILE A 88 -10.94 4.17 32.22
N HIS A 89 -10.55 5.07 33.13
CA HIS A 89 -11.07 6.43 33.16
C HIS A 89 -10.75 7.21 31.88
N ALA A 90 -9.52 7.09 31.37
CA ALA A 90 -9.13 7.72 30.11
C ALA A 90 -9.93 7.19 28.91
N LEU A 91 -10.16 5.87 28.83
CA LEU A 91 -10.99 5.26 27.78
C LEU A 91 -12.45 5.72 27.84
N TRP A 92 -12.99 5.86 29.04
CA TRP A 92 -14.31 6.42 29.24
C TRP A 92 -14.40 7.88 28.78
N GLU A 93 -13.42 8.72 29.13
CA GLU A 93 -13.38 10.12 28.69
C GLU A 93 -13.20 10.28 27.18
N GLU A 94 -12.35 9.46 26.55
CA GLU A 94 -12.04 9.56 25.12
C GLU A 94 -13.15 8.95 24.23
N ARG A 95 -13.71 7.82 24.66
CA ARG A 95 -14.53 6.95 23.80
C ARG A 95 -15.91 6.62 24.37
N GLY A 96 -16.16 6.93 25.64
CA GLY A 96 -17.39 6.54 26.32
C GLY A 96 -17.53 5.03 26.51
N ILE A 97 -16.42 4.29 26.52
CA ILE A 97 -16.38 2.82 26.63
C ILE A 97 -15.89 2.44 28.02
N GLY A 98 -16.74 1.74 28.77
CA GLY A 98 -16.45 1.22 30.10
C GLY A 98 -16.08 -0.27 30.09
N PRO A 99 -15.59 -0.83 31.20
CA PRO A 99 -15.29 -2.26 31.31
C PRO A 99 -16.48 -3.17 31.00
N GLU A 100 -17.71 -2.69 31.21
CA GLU A 100 -18.97 -3.36 30.89
C GLU A 100 -19.16 -3.60 29.38
N ASP A 101 -18.61 -2.72 28.54
CA ASP A 101 -18.75 -2.77 27.08
C ASP A 101 -17.60 -3.56 26.42
N TYR A 102 -16.61 -4.02 27.20
CA TYR A 102 -15.37 -4.59 26.64
C TYR A 102 -15.60 -5.85 25.82
N ASP A 103 -16.66 -6.61 26.13
CA ASP A 103 -17.00 -7.83 25.41
C ASP A 103 -18.05 -7.56 24.30
N ASP A 104 -18.50 -6.31 24.14
CA ASP A 104 -19.32 -5.90 23.01
C ASP A 104 -18.47 -5.65 21.76
N PRO A 105 -19.02 -5.87 20.55
CA PRO A 105 -18.35 -5.53 19.31
C PRO A 105 -18.02 -4.03 19.24
N VAL A 106 -16.85 -3.73 18.69
CA VAL A 106 -16.51 -2.36 18.26
C VAL A 106 -17.58 -1.87 17.28
N ASP A 107 -17.90 -0.57 17.35
CA ASP A 107 -18.81 0.08 16.40
C ASP A 107 -18.39 -0.25 14.95
N GLY A 108 -19.33 -0.77 14.17
CA GLY A 108 -19.06 -1.27 12.82
C GLY A 108 -18.55 -0.20 11.86
N TRP A 109 -19.08 1.03 11.96
CA TRP A 109 -18.64 2.15 11.14
C TRP A 109 -17.21 2.56 11.53
N PHE A 110 -16.94 2.68 12.82
CA PHE A 110 -15.58 2.95 13.30
C PHE A 110 -14.59 1.86 12.85
N TRP A 111 -14.99 0.59 12.93
CA TRP A 111 -14.15 -0.53 12.53
C TRP A 111 -13.85 -0.54 11.03
N GLU A 112 -14.87 -0.35 10.19
CA GLU A 112 -14.74 -0.30 8.74
C GLU A 112 -13.89 0.90 8.28
N THR A 113 -14.16 2.10 8.81
CA THR A 113 -13.33 3.29 8.55
C THR A 113 -11.87 3.05 8.96
N ARG A 114 -11.63 2.43 10.12
CA ARG A 114 -10.26 2.10 10.55
C ARG A 114 -9.61 1.11 9.59
N PHE A 115 -10.33 0.06 9.20
CA PHE A 115 -9.84 -0.94 8.26
C PHE A 115 -9.39 -0.27 6.96
N ASP A 116 -10.27 0.50 6.33
CA ASP A 116 -10.02 1.14 5.05
C ASP A 116 -8.90 2.19 5.07
N LEU A 117 -8.70 2.87 6.20
CA LEU A 117 -7.67 3.90 6.34
C LEU A 117 -6.31 3.36 6.77
N GLU A 118 -6.25 2.25 7.50
CA GLU A 118 -5.04 1.87 8.24
C GLU A 118 -4.56 0.44 8.04
N THR A 119 -5.46 -0.55 8.00
CA THR A 119 -5.10 -1.97 8.13
C THR A 119 -5.47 -2.81 6.91
N SER A 120 -6.34 -2.31 6.02
CA SER A 120 -6.68 -2.99 4.78
C SER A 120 -5.44 -3.26 3.93
N PRO A 121 -5.44 -4.31 3.09
CA PRO A 121 -4.33 -4.59 2.16
C PRO A 121 -3.95 -3.37 1.32
N CYS A 122 -4.93 -2.57 0.89
CA CYS A 122 -4.76 -1.31 0.17
C CYS A 122 -4.08 -0.23 1.03
N ALA A 123 -4.58 0.00 2.25
CA ALA A 123 -4.03 1.00 3.16
C ALA A 123 -2.59 0.68 3.55
N ARG A 124 -2.26 -0.61 3.73
CA ARG A 124 -0.90 -1.08 4.00
C ARG A 124 0.04 -0.76 2.83
N ALA A 125 -0.37 -1.01 1.59
CA ALA A 125 0.41 -0.64 0.40
C ALA A 125 0.62 0.88 0.32
N TYR A 126 -0.44 1.65 0.53
CA TYR A 126 -0.37 3.12 0.56
C TYR A 126 0.65 3.62 1.59
N ARG A 127 0.53 3.18 2.84
CA ARG A 127 1.40 3.62 3.94
C ARG A 127 2.85 3.22 3.71
N LEU A 128 3.10 2.02 3.18
CA LEU A 128 4.44 1.57 2.84
C LEU A 128 5.04 2.46 1.75
N LEU A 129 4.40 2.54 0.59
CA LEU A 129 4.93 3.25 -0.58
C LEU A 129 5.09 4.76 -0.33
N ASN A 130 4.20 5.36 0.46
CA ASN A 130 4.27 6.79 0.79
C ASN A 130 5.49 7.14 1.65
N LYS A 131 6.01 6.19 2.44
CA LYS A 131 7.21 6.38 3.28
C LYS A 131 8.53 6.15 2.53
N LEU A 132 8.50 5.46 1.38
CA LEU A 132 9.70 5.13 0.63
C LEU A 132 10.14 6.27 -0.28
N ASP A 133 11.46 6.45 -0.41
CA ASP A 133 12.02 7.23 -1.49
C ASP A 133 11.97 6.43 -2.80
N LEU A 134 10.88 6.59 -3.55
CA LEU A 134 10.67 5.94 -4.83
C LEU A 134 11.35 6.67 -6.00
N GLY A 135 11.95 7.83 -5.74
CA GLY A 135 12.48 8.72 -6.77
C GLY A 135 11.38 9.49 -7.54
N PRO A 136 11.79 10.50 -8.34
CA PRO A 136 10.86 11.45 -8.94
C PRO A 136 9.95 10.85 -10.02
N LYS A 137 10.43 9.86 -10.79
CA LYS A 137 9.65 9.24 -11.88
C LYS A 137 8.39 8.56 -11.38
N LEU A 138 8.50 7.77 -10.30
CA LEU A 138 7.36 7.06 -9.73
C LEU A 138 6.39 7.98 -8.97
N ARG A 139 6.79 9.20 -8.61
CA ARG A 139 5.98 10.13 -7.81
C ARG A 139 5.34 11.29 -8.60
N ARG A 140 5.76 11.57 -9.83
CA ARG A 140 5.28 12.74 -10.60
C ARG A 140 5.09 12.39 -12.08
N GLY A 141 3.87 12.54 -12.59
CA GLY A 141 3.63 12.61 -14.04
C GLY A 141 2.16 12.57 -14.43
N SER A 142 1.76 13.34 -15.44
CA SER A 142 0.47 13.18 -16.14
C SER A 142 0.59 12.27 -17.37
N ASP A 143 1.80 12.02 -17.88
CA ASP A 143 2.06 11.25 -19.11
C ASP A 143 3.23 10.23 -18.97
N GLU A 144 3.84 10.14 -17.79
CA GLU A 144 4.92 9.19 -17.49
C GLU A 144 4.45 8.07 -16.55
N PRO A 145 5.16 6.92 -16.47
CA PRO A 145 4.87 5.85 -15.52
C PRO A 145 5.01 6.37 -14.09
N HIS A 146 3.93 6.33 -13.32
CA HIS A 146 3.88 6.86 -11.97
C HIS A 146 2.82 6.15 -11.12
N LEU A 147 2.99 6.25 -9.82
CA LEU A 147 2.01 5.81 -8.84
C LEU A 147 1.01 6.93 -8.53
N ILE A 148 -0.26 6.57 -8.47
CA ILE A 148 -1.35 7.46 -8.15
C ILE A 148 -1.76 7.16 -6.71
N PHE A 149 -1.38 8.03 -5.78
CA PHE A 149 -1.77 7.94 -4.39
C PHE A 149 -3.14 8.57 -4.21
N ARG A 150 -4.13 7.77 -3.84
CA ARG A 150 -5.49 8.24 -3.57
C ARG A 150 -5.79 8.17 -2.09
N LYS A 151 -6.38 9.25 -1.61
CA LYS A 151 -6.99 9.36 -0.30
C LYS A 151 -8.43 9.76 -0.58
N GLY A 152 -9.38 8.92 -0.17
CA GLY A 152 -10.77 9.28 -0.30
C GLY A 152 -11.09 10.58 0.44
N ASP A 153 -12.08 11.30 -0.08
CA ASP A 153 -12.62 12.49 0.58
C ASP A 153 -13.39 12.03 1.82
N LEU A 154 -13.11 12.67 2.96
CA LEU A 154 -13.79 12.49 4.25
C LEU A 154 -15.33 12.52 4.13
N ALA A 155 -15.87 13.12 3.05
CA ALA A 155 -17.30 13.18 2.82
C ALA A 155 -17.92 11.91 2.18
N ASN A 156 -17.16 11.09 1.43
CA ASN A 156 -17.76 10.03 0.58
C ASN A 156 -16.95 8.72 0.45
N ALA A 157 -15.72 8.64 0.97
CA ALA A 157 -14.96 7.38 1.03
C ALA A 157 -13.79 7.51 2.01
N ASP A 158 -13.77 6.70 3.07
CA ASP A 158 -12.66 6.66 4.04
C ASP A 158 -11.59 5.63 3.65
N SER A 159 -11.16 5.61 2.38
CA SER A 159 -10.20 4.59 1.93
C SER A 159 -8.88 5.21 1.45
N ARG A 160 -7.77 4.48 1.67
CA ARG A 160 -6.45 4.84 1.15
C ARG A 160 -5.91 3.74 0.26
N TRP A 161 -5.52 4.10 -0.97
CA TRP A 161 -4.99 3.13 -1.91
C TRP A 161 -4.04 3.76 -2.92
N VAL A 162 -3.29 2.91 -3.60
CA VAL A 162 -2.32 3.32 -4.61
C VAL A 162 -2.57 2.52 -5.87
N ASP A 163 -2.68 3.22 -6.99
CA ASP A 163 -2.74 2.61 -8.30
C ASP A 163 -1.37 2.77 -8.98
N ALA A 164 -0.89 1.70 -9.62
CA ALA A 164 0.14 1.81 -10.64
C ALA A 164 -0.54 2.14 -11.96
N ARG A 165 -0.11 3.22 -12.64
CA ARG A 165 -0.79 3.66 -13.87
C ARG A 165 -0.82 2.59 -14.96
N ASP A 166 0.29 1.92 -15.16
CA ASP A 166 0.53 1.00 -16.28
C ASP A 166 1.52 -0.12 -15.88
N GLU A 167 1.71 -1.10 -16.76
CA GLU A 167 2.62 -2.24 -16.54
C GLU A 167 4.08 -1.78 -16.43
N LEU A 168 4.42 -0.66 -17.06
CA LEU A 168 5.75 -0.08 -16.93
C LEU A 168 5.97 0.46 -15.52
N THR A 169 4.95 1.06 -14.91
CA THR A 169 4.97 1.51 -13.52
C THR A 169 5.22 0.33 -12.57
N LEU A 170 4.55 -0.80 -12.77
CA LEU A 170 4.78 -2.03 -12.00
C LEU A 170 6.23 -2.54 -12.14
N SER A 171 6.75 -2.56 -13.36
CA SER A 171 8.12 -3.02 -13.66
C SER A 171 9.17 -2.13 -12.96
N LEU A 172 9.00 -0.80 -13.06
CA LEU A 172 9.90 0.16 -12.43
C LEU A 172 9.78 0.13 -10.89
N LEU A 173 8.57 -0.10 -10.36
CA LEU A 173 8.35 -0.25 -8.93
C LEU A 173 9.08 -1.49 -8.40
N GLN A 174 8.94 -2.67 -9.03
CA GLN A 174 9.66 -3.88 -8.61
C GLN A 174 11.17 -3.65 -8.58
N ALA A 175 11.73 -3.03 -9.64
CA ALA A 175 13.15 -2.70 -9.68
C ALA A 175 13.56 -1.73 -8.56
N ARG A 176 12.72 -0.74 -8.25
CA ARG A 176 12.98 0.20 -7.16
C ARG A 176 12.95 -0.49 -5.79
N LEU A 177 12.00 -1.39 -5.54
CA LEU A 177 11.93 -2.16 -4.30
C LEU A 177 13.18 -3.02 -4.09
N ILE A 178 13.68 -3.64 -5.18
CA ILE A 178 14.94 -4.39 -5.17
C ILE A 178 16.13 -3.48 -4.84
N ASP A 179 16.22 -2.30 -5.47
CA ASP A 179 17.29 -1.34 -5.19
C ASP A 179 17.28 -0.82 -3.75
N LEU A 180 16.09 -0.70 -3.16
CA LEU A 180 15.89 -0.38 -1.75
C LEU A 180 16.13 -1.58 -0.82
N LYS A 181 16.49 -2.74 -1.37
CA LYS A 181 16.72 -4.01 -0.65
C LYS A 181 15.51 -4.45 0.19
N LEU A 182 14.31 -4.15 -0.31
CA LEU A 182 13.07 -4.59 0.33
C LEU A 182 12.74 -6.00 -0.14
N PRO A 183 12.46 -6.95 0.78
CA PRO A 183 12.12 -8.34 0.43
C PRO A 183 10.66 -8.46 -0.02
N ILE A 184 10.28 -7.65 -1.01
CA ILE A 184 8.92 -7.54 -1.53
C ILE A 184 8.92 -7.90 -3.01
N ARG A 185 8.14 -8.92 -3.35
CA ARG A 185 7.83 -9.24 -4.75
C ARG A 185 6.49 -8.64 -5.14
N ILE A 186 6.37 -8.24 -6.40
CA ILE A 186 5.11 -7.85 -7.04
C ILE A 186 4.55 -9.07 -7.77
N ALA A 187 3.25 -9.32 -7.63
CA ALA A 187 2.57 -10.42 -8.32
C ALA A 187 1.15 -10.01 -8.72
N GLN A 188 0.59 -10.66 -9.75
CA GLN A 188 -0.80 -10.46 -10.10
C GLN A 188 -1.70 -11.11 -9.04
N GLY A 189 -2.74 -10.39 -8.61
CA GLY A 189 -3.82 -10.94 -7.80
C GLY A 189 -4.75 -11.84 -8.60
N ILE A 190 -5.38 -12.80 -7.91
CA ILE A 190 -6.42 -13.67 -8.46
C ILE A 190 -7.78 -13.06 -8.14
#